data_AF-A0A544VYE5-F1
#
_entry.id   AF-A0A544VYE5-F1
#
_cell.length_a   1.000
_cell.length_b   1.000
_cell.length_c   1.000
_cell.angle_alpha   90.00
_cell.angle_beta   90.00
_cell.angle_gamma   90.00
#
_symmetry.space_group_name_H-M   'P 1'
#
loop_
_entity.id
_entity.type
_entity.pdbx_description
1 polymer ?
#
loop_
_entity_poly.entity_id
_entity_poly.type
_entity_poly.pdbx_seq_one_letter_code
_entity_poly.pdbx_strand_id
1 'polypeptide(L)'
;MIADTSDIYGFSVAQRGHADDLTSVAADLRASTVAADAFGTVGAGFLTALNHALLREARLATELAERLVAATHVAGTAAEAYDSAERAAGQSISRTRL
;
A
#
# COMPACT_ATOMS: atom_id res chain seq x y z
N MET A 1 5.51 -1.85 26.51
CA MET A 1 4.67 -1.05 25.58
C MET A 1 4.00 -1.94 24.52
N ILE A 2 3.14 -2.87 24.97
CA ILE A 2 2.55 -3.92 24.10
C ILE A 2 1.41 -3.36 23.24
N ALA A 3 0.62 -2.41 23.78
CA ALA A 3 -0.48 -1.77 23.06
C ALA A 3 0.01 -1.08 21.77
N ASP A 4 1.09 -0.29 21.85
CA ASP A 4 1.63 0.43 20.69
C ASP A 4 2.18 -0.53 19.63
N THR A 5 2.69 -1.70 20.04
CA THR A 5 3.17 -2.71 19.08
C THR A 5 2.00 -3.38 18.35
N SER A 6 0.90 -3.72 19.05
CA SER A 6 -0.31 -4.25 18.40
C SER A 6 -0.96 -3.24 17.45
N ASP A 7 -0.92 -1.95 17.79
CA ASP A 7 -1.45 -0.89 16.93
C ASP A 7 -0.62 -0.74 15.65
N ILE A 8 0.72 -0.83 15.74
CA ILE A 8 1.60 -0.83 14.56
C ILE A 8 1.32 -2.03 13.66
N TYR A 9 1.10 -3.23 14.23
CA TYR A 9 0.72 -4.41 13.45
C TYR A 9 -0.65 -4.23 12.77
N GLY A 10 -1.66 -3.75 13.48
CA GLY A 10 -2.99 -3.51 12.91
C GLY A 10 -2.95 -2.50 11.77
N PHE A 11 -2.19 -1.41 11.94
CA PHE A 11 -1.97 -0.42 10.90
C PHE A 11 -1.25 -1.00 9.68
N SER A 12 -0.21 -1.82 9.88
CA SER A 12 0.54 -2.50 8.82
C SER A 12 -0.36 -3.44 7.99
N VAL A 13 -1.23 -4.22 8.64
CA VAL A 13 -2.21 -5.08 7.95
C VAL A 13 -3.18 -4.26 7.11
N ALA A 14 -3.70 -3.16 7.65
CA ALA A 14 -4.60 -2.28 6.92
C ALA A 14 -3.93 -1.65 5.69
N GLN A 15 -2.68 -1.18 5.82
CA GLN A 15 -1.90 -0.64 4.69
C GLN A 15 -1.69 -1.66 3.58
N ARG A 16 -1.41 -2.91 3.94
CA ARG A 16 -1.28 -4.00 2.97
C ARG A 16 -2.59 -4.25 2.22
N GLY A 17 -3.73 -4.29 2.93
CA GLY A 17 -5.04 -4.41 2.31
C GLY A 17 -5.31 -3.27 1.31
N HIS A 18 -5.02 -2.04 1.70
CA HIS A 18 -5.15 -0.88 0.80
C HIS A 18 -4.21 -0.93 -0.42
N ALA A 19 -3.01 -1.51 -0.28
CA ALA A 19 -2.11 -1.72 -1.41
C ALA A 19 -2.68 -2.75 -2.41
N ASP A 20 -3.27 -3.82 -1.91
CA ASP A 20 -3.93 -4.84 -2.74
C ASP A 20 -5.15 -4.23 -3.47
N ASP A 21 -5.97 -3.44 -2.77
CA ASP A 21 -7.11 -2.73 -3.35
C ASP A 21 -6.67 -1.78 -4.48
N LEU A 22 -5.62 -0.97 -4.25
CA LEU A 22 -5.08 -0.07 -5.26
C LEU A 22 -4.51 -0.81 -6.47
N THR A 23 -3.92 -1.98 -6.24
CA THR A 23 -3.42 -2.85 -7.32
C THR A 23 -4.58 -3.36 -8.17
N SER A 24 -5.70 -3.75 -7.56
CA SER A 24 -6.93 -4.13 -8.27
C SER A 24 -7.49 -2.97 -9.07
N VAL A 25 -7.64 -1.78 -8.46
CA VAL A 25 -8.11 -0.57 -9.15
C VAL A 25 -7.22 -0.23 -10.36
N ALA A 26 -5.91 -0.34 -10.21
CA ALA A 26 -4.98 -0.11 -11.30
C ALA A 26 -5.14 -1.13 -12.44
N ALA A 27 -5.50 -2.38 -12.15
CA ALA A 27 -5.81 -3.39 -13.16
C ALA A 27 -7.12 -3.06 -13.88
N ASP A 28 -8.17 -2.72 -13.13
CA ASP A 28 -9.49 -2.38 -13.67
C ASP A 28 -9.44 -1.15 -14.58
N LEU A 29 -8.66 -0.13 -14.21
CA LEU A 29 -8.45 1.07 -15.05
C LEU A 29 -7.77 0.74 -16.38
N ARG A 30 -6.77 -0.16 -16.38
CA ARG A 30 -6.09 -0.62 -17.61
C ARG A 30 -7.05 -1.42 -18.48
N ALA A 31 -7.84 -2.30 -17.88
CA ALA A 31 -8.84 -3.12 -18.58
C ALA A 31 -9.98 -2.28 -19.16
N SER A 32 -10.26 -1.11 -18.58
CA SER A 32 -11.30 -0.18 -19.04
C SER A 32 -10.90 0.67 -20.24
N THR A 33 -9.69 0.51 -20.78
CA THR A 33 -9.27 1.21 -22.00
C THR A 33 -10.11 0.77 -23.20
N VAL A 34 -10.44 1.72 -24.07
CA VAL A 34 -11.39 1.52 -25.19
C VAL A 34 -10.65 1.60 -26.52
N ALA A 35 -11.08 0.84 -27.53
CA ALA A 35 -10.52 0.94 -28.87
C ALA A 35 -10.66 2.37 -29.43
N ALA A 36 -9.59 2.92 -29.99
CA ALA A 36 -9.52 4.33 -30.39
C ALA A 36 -10.50 4.71 -31.52
N ASP A 37 -11.01 3.72 -32.25
CA ASP A 37 -11.95 3.86 -33.36
C ASP A 37 -13.41 3.60 -32.96
N ALA A 38 -13.69 3.27 -31.68
CA ALA A 38 -15.03 2.89 -31.22
C ALA A 38 -16.11 3.96 -31.49
N PHE A 39 -15.72 5.24 -31.59
CA PHE A 39 -16.61 6.37 -31.88
C PHE A 39 -16.32 7.04 -33.24
N GLY A 40 -15.64 6.33 -34.14
CA GLY A 40 -15.23 6.86 -35.44
C GLY A 40 -14.27 8.06 -35.32
N THR A 41 -14.08 8.78 -36.42
CA THR A 41 -13.09 9.87 -36.52
C THR A 41 -13.38 11.06 -35.61
N VAL A 42 -14.67 11.34 -35.35
CA VAL A 42 -15.09 12.45 -34.49
C VAL A 42 -14.79 12.17 -33.01
N GLY A 43 -14.96 10.92 -32.57
CA GLY A 43 -14.71 10.53 -31.17
C GLY A 43 -13.27 10.10 -30.88
N ALA A 44 -12.41 9.95 -31.89
CA ALA A 44 -11.04 9.47 -31.73
C ALA A 44 -10.20 10.34 -30.77
N GLY A 45 -10.36 11.66 -30.83
CA GLY A 45 -9.66 12.58 -29.92
C GLY A 45 -10.09 12.41 -28.46
N PHE A 46 -11.40 12.23 -28.23
CA PHE A 46 -11.94 11.97 -26.90
C PHE A 46 -11.45 10.63 -26.35
N LEU A 47 -11.52 9.55 -27.14
CA LEU A 47 -11.08 8.21 -26.73
C LEU A 47 -9.59 8.17 -26.44
N THR A 48 -8.78 8.90 -27.21
CA THR A 48 -7.34 9.05 -26.94
C THR A 48 -7.10 9.73 -25.59
N ALA A 49 -7.80 10.84 -25.32
CA ALA A 49 -7.68 11.55 -24.05
C ALA A 49 -8.16 10.70 -22.86
N LEU A 50 -9.27 9.97 -23.03
CA LEU A 50 -9.82 9.06 -22.03
C LEU A 50 -8.84 7.93 -21.69
N ASN A 51 -8.32 7.23 -22.71
CA ASN A 51 -7.35 6.16 -22.51
C ASN A 51 -6.08 6.66 -21.84
N HIS A 52 -5.59 7.85 -22.21
CA HIS A 52 -4.44 8.46 -21.56
C HIS A 52 -4.71 8.76 -20.08
N ALA A 53 -5.90 9.27 -19.75
CA ALA A 53 -6.31 9.49 -18.36
C ALA A 53 -6.39 8.17 -17.58
N LEU A 54 -7.04 7.14 -18.12
CA LEU A 54 -7.14 5.81 -17.49
C LEU A 54 -5.76 5.21 -17.19
N LEU A 55 -4.84 5.27 -18.16
CA LEU A 55 -3.48 4.76 -17.98
C LEU A 55 -2.68 5.58 -16.96
N ARG A 56 -2.86 6.91 -16.94
CA ARG A 56 -2.24 7.78 -15.95
C ARG A 56 -2.72 7.45 -14.54
N GLU A 57 -4.03 7.34 -14.33
CA GLU A 57 -4.58 7.01 -13.02
C GLU A 57 -4.19 5.60 -12.57
N ALA A 58 -4.16 4.62 -13.49
CA ALA A 58 -3.67 3.27 -13.19
C ALA A 58 -2.21 3.28 -12.70
N ARG A 59 -1.37 4.12 -13.32
CA ARG A 59 0.03 4.30 -12.90
C ARG A 59 0.09 4.91 -11.50
N LEU A 60 -0.66 5.96 -11.23
CA LEU A 60 -0.68 6.62 -9.91
C LEU A 60 -1.17 5.67 -8.81
N ALA A 61 -2.20 4.87 -9.08
CA ALA A 61 -2.68 3.85 -8.15
C ALA A 61 -1.60 2.79 -7.87
N THR A 62 -0.86 2.35 -8.89
CA THR A 62 0.27 1.41 -8.74
C THR A 62 1.38 2.03 -7.87
N GLU A 63 1.79 3.27 -8.15
CA GLU A 63 2.82 3.96 -7.36
C GLU A 63 2.41 4.16 -5.90
N LEU A 64 1.12 4.41 -5.64
CA LEU A 64 0.60 4.52 -4.28
C LEU A 64 0.58 3.16 -3.57
N ALA A 65 0.19 2.09 -4.25
CA ALA A 65 0.23 0.73 -3.71
C ALA A 65 1.66 0.35 -3.29
N GLU A 66 2.65 0.61 -4.14
CA GLU A 66 4.08 0.35 -3.84
C GLU A 66 4.54 1.11 -2.59
N ARG A 67 4.12 2.37 -2.42
CA ARG A 67 4.43 3.16 -1.22
C ARG A 67 3.81 2.58 0.05
N LEU A 68 2.58 2.08 -0.02
CA LEU A 68 1.93 1.42 1.11
C LEU A 68 2.62 0.09 1.46
N VAL A 69 3.06 -0.68 0.48
CA VAL A 69 3.88 -1.90 0.71
C VAL A 69 5.20 -1.54 1.41
N ALA A 70 5.88 -0.48 0.96
CA ALA A 70 7.11 -0.03 1.60
C ALA A 70 6.87 0.44 3.04
N ALA A 71 5.79 1.18 3.29
CA ALA A 71 5.41 1.62 4.63
C ALA A 71 5.04 0.44 5.54
N THR A 72 4.38 -0.60 5.02
CA THR A 72 4.09 -1.87 5.72
C THR A 72 5.39 -2.53 6.20
N HIS A 73 6.41 -2.59 5.34
CA HIS A 73 7.72 -3.14 5.70
C HIS A 73 8.40 -2.33 6.81
N VAL A 74 8.42 -1.00 6.69
CA VAL A 74 9.01 -0.10 7.71
C VAL A 74 8.29 -0.25 9.06
N ALA A 75 6.95 -0.30 9.05
CA ALA A 75 6.16 -0.52 10.25
C ALA A 75 6.47 -1.88 10.91
N GLY A 76 6.64 -2.93 10.10
CA GLY A 76 7.06 -4.26 10.57
C GLY A 76 8.41 -4.23 11.28
N THR A 77 9.43 -3.63 10.65
CA THR A 77 10.76 -3.47 11.26
C THR A 77 10.71 -2.67 12.56
N ALA A 78 9.90 -1.62 12.63
CA ALA A 78 9.72 -0.83 13.85
C ALA A 78 9.07 -1.65 14.97
N ALA A 79 8.02 -2.42 14.66
CA ALA A 79 7.35 -3.29 15.63
C ALA A 79 8.30 -4.35 16.20
N GLU A 80 9.12 -4.98 15.36
CA GLU A 80 10.13 -5.95 15.78
C GLU A 80 11.20 -5.31 16.69
N ALA A 81 11.65 -4.10 16.36
CA ALA A 81 12.61 -3.37 17.18
C ALA A 81 12.03 -3.05 18.57
N TYR A 82 10.77 -2.58 18.66
CA TYR A 82 10.12 -2.31 19.93
C TYR A 82 9.90 -3.57 20.77
N ASP A 83 9.45 -4.66 20.16
CA ASP A 83 9.28 -5.96 20.83
C ASP A 83 10.62 -6.51 21.37
N SER A 84 11.71 -6.36 20.60
CA SER A 84 13.06 -6.75 21.05
C SER A 84 13.55 -5.91 22.25
N ALA A 85 13.33 -4.59 22.22
CA ALA A 85 13.72 -3.68 23.29
C ALA A 85 12.94 -3.96 24.58
N GLU A 86 11.63 -4.24 24.47
CA GLU A 86 10.78 -4.60 25.60
C GLU A 86 11.27 -5.89 26.27
N ARG A 87 11.57 -6.93 25.47
CA ARG A 87 12.10 -8.20 26.00
C ARG A 87 13.43 -8.03 26.72
N ALA A 88 14.35 -7.24 26.14
CA ALA A 88 15.64 -6.95 26.76
C ALA A 88 15.48 -6.20 28.09
N ALA A 89 14.59 -5.20 28.15
CA ALA A 89 14.28 -4.47 29.38
C ALA A 89 13.69 -5.39 30.45
N GLY A 90 12.74 -6.25 30.08
CA GLY A 90 12.15 -7.24 31.01
C GLY A 90 13.19 -8.18 31.61
N GLN A 91 14.11 -8.71 30.79
CA GLN A 91 15.19 -9.58 31.26
C GLN A 91 16.15 -8.86 32.22
N SER A 92 16.46 -7.60 31.95
CA SER A 92 17.33 -6.77 32.81
C SER A 92 16.72 -6.54 34.21
N ILE A 93 15.42 -6.24 34.26
CA ILE A 93 14.69 -6.02 35.52
C ILE A 93 14.60 -7.32 36.32
N SER A 94 14.28 -8.45 35.68
CA SER A 94 14.22 -9.76 36.35
C SER A 94 15.58 -10.20 36.91
N ARG A 95 16.68 -9.86 36.24
CA ARG A 95 18.04 -10.18 36.69
C ARG A 95 18.53 -9.30 37.85
N THR A 96 18.01 -8.07 37.97
CA THR A 96 18.37 -7.13 39.05
C THR A 96 17.59 -7.40 40.36
N ARG A 97 16.49 -8.16 40.29
CA ARG A 97 15.68 -8.55 41.46
C ARG A 97 16.05 -9.90 42.10
N LEU A 98 17.04 -10.60 41.55
CA LEU A 98 17.64 -11.83 42.09
C LEU A 98 18.99 -11.49 42.73
#